data_AF-A0A7V8GJU5-F1
#
_entry.id   AF-A0A7V8GJU5-F1
#
_cell.length_a   1.000
_cell.length_b   1.000
_cell.length_c   1.000
_cell.angle_alpha   90.00
_cell.angle_beta   90.00
_cell.angle_gamma   90.00
#
_symmetry.space_group_name_H-M   'P 1'
#
loop_
_entity.id
_entity.type
_entity.pdbx_description
1 polymer ?
#
loop_
_entity_poly.entity_id
_entity_poly.type
_entity_poly.pdbx_seq_one_letter_code
_entity_poly.pdbx_strand_id
1 'polypeptide(L)' 'RIDRAGLLRYIVSFREHAGFHEQCVEQIFLDVLHRCRPASLSVEARYTRRGGLDINPWRATADMPPPPPLRDLRQ' A
#
# COMPACT_ATOMS: atom_id res chain seq x y z
N ARG A 1 1.30 18.15 3.51
CA ARG A 1 2.56 17.46 3.13
C ARG A 1 2.89 16.45 4.23
N ILE A 2 3.18 15.19 3.88
CA ILE A 2 3.43 14.11 4.85
C ILE A 2 4.89 14.10 5.34
N ASP A 3 5.12 13.79 6.61
CA ASP A 3 6.47 13.55 7.16
C ASP A 3 7.02 12.23 6.64
N ARG A 4 8.15 12.30 5.91
CA ARG A 4 8.76 11.13 5.26
C ARG A 4 9.36 10.17 6.28
N ALA A 5 9.96 10.68 7.35
CA ALA A 5 10.59 9.84 8.36
C ALA A 5 9.53 9.07 9.16
N GLY A 6 8.43 9.75 9.53
CA GLY A 6 7.25 9.13 10.14
C GLY A 6 6.61 8.08 9.25
N LEU A 7 6.41 8.38 7.97
CA LEU A 7 5.85 7.41 7.01
C LEU A 7 6.74 6.16 6.88
N LEU A 8 8.06 6.32 6.79
CA LEU A 8 8.97 5.18 6.73
C LEU A 8 8.90 4.32 8.00
N ARG A 9 8.90 4.93 9.19
CA ARG A 9 8.74 4.20 10.46
C ARG A 9 7.42 3.43 10.51
N TYR A 10 6.34 4.05 10.04
CA TYR A 10 5.03 3.41 9.94
C TYR A 10 5.07 2.19 9.02
N ILE A 11 5.58 2.31 7.79
CA ILE A 11 5.72 1.17 6.86
C ILE A 11 6.57 0.06 7.47
N VAL A 12 7.71 0.40 8.10
CA VAL A 12 8.60 -0.58 8.72
C VAL A 12 7.95 -1.29 9.91
N SER A 13 6.98 -0.68 10.60
CA SER A 13 6.27 -1.34 11.70
C SER A 13 5.43 -2.55 11.27
N PHE A 14 5.13 -2.70 9.96
CA PHE A 14 4.46 -3.89 9.42
C PHE A 14 5.38 -5.11 9.28
N ARG A 15 6.68 -4.99 9.61
CA ARG A 15 7.66 -6.08 9.43
C ARG A 15 7.25 -7.40 10.08
N GLU A 16 6.73 -7.33 11.31
CA GLU A 16 6.29 -8.49 12.08
C GLU A 16 4.75 -8.59 12.15
N HIS A 17 4.05 -7.77 11.34
CA HIS A 17 2.59 -7.78 11.30
C HIS A 17 2.08 -8.94 10.45
N ALA A 18 1.26 -9.79 11.06
CA ALA A 18 0.58 -10.87 10.35
C ALA A 18 -0.73 -10.36 9.73
N GLY A 19 -0.91 -10.58 8.44
CA GLY A 19 -2.12 -10.21 7.71
C GLY A 19 -2.01 -10.55 6.23
N PHE A 20 -3.14 -10.55 5.53
CA PHE A 20 -3.14 -10.69 4.07
C PHE A 20 -2.63 -9.40 3.41
N HIS A 21 -2.10 -9.53 2.19
CA HIS A 21 -1.58 -8.40 1.42
C HIS A 21 -2.66 -7.32 1.21
N GLU A 22 -3.88 -7.74 0.94
CA GLU A 22 -5.05 -6.91 0.71
C GLU A 22 -5.43 -6.11 1.96
N GLN A 23 -5.40 -6.76 3.13
CA GLN A 23 -5.71 -6.12 4.42
C GLN A 23 -4.61 -5.14 4.82
N CYS A 24 -3.35 -5.48 4.57
CA CYS A 24 -2.21 -4.58 4.82
C CYS A 24 -2.35 -3.27 4.03
N VAL A 25 -2.68 -3.35 2.73
CA VAL A 25 -2.88 -2.17 1.89
C VAL A 25 -4.14 -1.38 2.28
N GLU A 26 -5.24 -2.05 2.63
CA GLU A 26 -6.43 -1.40 3.17
C GLU A 26 -6.11 -0.60 4.43
N GLN A 27 -5.38 -1.19 5.36
CA GLN A 27 -5.00 -0.54 6.61
C GLN A 27 -4.09 0.67 6.36
N ILE A 28 -3.09 0.55 5.50
CA ILE A 28 -2.23 1.69 5.10
C ILE A 28 -3.06 2.81 4.48
N PHE A 29 -4.00 2.47 3.60
CA PHE A 29 -4.89 3.45 2.97
C PHE A 29 -5.73 4.19 4.02
N LEU A 30 -6.42 3.46 4.90
CA LEU A 30 -7.26 4.07 5.94
C LEU A 30 -6.43 4.90 6.92
N ASP A 31 -5.30 4.40 7.40
CA ASP A 31 -4.45 5.13 8.36
C ASP A 31 -3.94 6.45 7.76
N VAL A 32 -3.46 6.42 6.52
CA VAL A 32 -2.99 7.63 5.83
C VAL A 32 -4.15 8.58 5.56
N LEU A 33 -5.31 8.08 5.13
CA LEU A 33 -6.50 8.90 4.86
C LEU A 33 -6.94 9.64 6.13
N HIS A 34 -7.09 8.93 7.26
CA HIS A 34 -7.55 9.53 8.52
C HIS A 34 -6.52 10.47 9.14
N ARG A 35 -5.24 10.08 9.14
CA ARG A 35 -4.17 10.84 9.80
C ARG A 35 -3.73 12.06 9.01
N CYS A 36 -3.60 11.92 7.70
CA CYS A 36 -3.04 12.96 6.83
C CYS A 36 -4.11 13.80 6.13
N ARG A 37 -5.37 13.33 6.09
CA ARG A 37 -6.52 13.99 5.43
C ARG A 37 -6.17 14.56 4.05
N PRO A 38 -5.59 13.74 3.14
CA PRO A 38 -5.28 14.20 1.81
C PRO A 38 -6.58 14.46 1.02
N ALA A 39 -6.54 15.36 0.03
CA ALA A 39 -7.67 15.57 -0.88
C ALA A 39 -7.93 14.35 -1.79
N SER A 40 -6.86 13.63 -2.14
CA SER A 40 -6.90 12.36 -2.88
C SER A 40 -5.78 11.45 -2.42
N LEU A 41 -5.99 10.14 -2.46
CA LEU A 41 -5.02 9.13 -2.02
C LEU A 41 -5.09 7.90 -2.93
N SER A 42 -3.92 7.38 -3.29
CA SER A 42 -3.75 6.08 -3.95
C SER A 42 -2.61 5.33 -3.26
N VAL A 43 -2.87 4.10 -2.85
CA VAL A 43 -1.90 3.18 -2.23
C VAL A 43 -1.89 1.90 -3.05
N GLU A 44 -0.73 1.58 -3.61
CA GLU A 44 -0.45 0.35 -4.36
C GLU A 44 0.69 -0.38 -3.65
N ALA A 45 0.57 -1.69 -3.47
CA ALA A 45 1.68 -2.53 -3.06
C ALA A 45 1.87 -3.67 -4.06
N ARG A 46 3.12 -4.04 -4.29
CA ARG A 46 3.53 -5.10 -5.20
C ARG A 46 4.32 -6.15 -4.45
N TYR A 47 3.68 -7.27 -4.13
CA TYR A 47 4.32 -8.32 -3.35
C TYR A 47 5.02 -9.34 -4.25
N THR A 48 6.10 -9.92 -3.72
CA THR A 48 6.79 -11.06 -4.35
C THR A 48 5.90 -12.30 -4.32
N ARG A 49 6.08 -13.20 -5.29
CA ARG A 49 5.24 -14.40 -5.42
C ARG A 49 5.28 -15.32 -4.20
N ARG A 50 4.15 -15.97 -3.91
CA ARG A 50 4.05 -17.18 -3.08
C ARG A 50 3.37 -18.27 -3.90
N GLY A 51 3.99 -19.45 -4.01
CA GLY A 51 3.46 -20.54 -4.84
C GLY A 51 3.31 -20.16 -6.33
N GLY A 52 4.15 -19.25 -6.83
CA GLY A 52 4.10 -18.78 -8.22
C GLY A 52 3.07 -17.68 -8.52
N LEU A 53 2.32 -17.22 -7.51
CA LEU A 53 1.31 -16.16 -7.66
C LEU A 53 1.73 -14.91 -6.89
N ASP A 54 1.67 -13.75 -7.55
CA ASP A 54 1.82 -12.44 -6.91
C ASP A 54 0.44 -11.82 -6.65
N ILE A 55 0.37 -10.98 -5.62
CA ILE A 55 -0.84 -10.24 -5.24
C ILE A 55 -0.42 -8.77 -5.15
N ASN A 56 -1.08 -7.92 -5.92
CA ASN A 56 -0.73 -6.50 -6.04
C ASN A 56 -1.96 -5.64 -5.68
N PRO A 57 -2.30 -5.49 -4.39
CA PRO A 57 -3.49 -4.77 -3.99
C PRO A 57 -3.33 -3.27 -4.25
N TRP A 58 -4.43 -2.67 -4.69
CA TRP A 58 -4.55 -1.22 -4.89
C TRP A 58 -5.82 -0.71 -4.20
N ARG A 59 -5.69 0.44 -3.54
CA ARG A 59 -6.77 1.21 -2.93
C ARG A 59 -6.61 2.67 -3.26
N ALA A 60 -7.71 3.33 -3.61
CA ALA A 60 -7.69 4.75 -3.89
C ALA A 60 -9.01 5.43 -3.51
N THR A 61 -8.95 6.74 -3.32
CA THR A 61 -10.14 7.61 -3.33
C THR A 61 -10.81 7.58 -4.70
N ALA A 62 -12.07 8.00 -4.78
CA ALA A 62 -12.82 8.08 -6.03
C ALA A 62 -12.05 8.81 -7.15
N ASP A 63 -12.36 8.44 -8.40
CA ASP A 63 -11.83 9.06 -9.63
C ASP A 63 -10.33 8.92 -9.88
N MET A 64 -9.62 8.07 -9.13
CA MET A 64 -8.25 7.68 -9.43
C MET A 64 -8.21 6.52 -10.43
N PRO A 65 -7.45 6.60 -11.53
CA PRO A 65 -7.28 5.47 -12.44
C PRO A 65 -6.42 4.36 -11.79
N PRO A 66 -6.66 3.09 -12.15
CA PRO A 66 -5.81 2.00 -11.67
C PRO A 66 -4.37 2.15 -12.16
N PRO A 67 -3.37 1.72 -11.36
CA PRO A 67 -1.99 1.70 -11.80
C PRO A 67 -1.80 0.70 -12.96
N PRO A 68 -0.83 0.95 -13.85
CA PRO A 68 -0.55 0.03 -14.94
C PRO A 68 -0.04 -1.32 -14.40
N PRO A 69 -0.41 -2.45 -15.02
CA PRO A 69 -0.04 -3.79 -14.56
C PRO A 69 1.42 -4.11 -14.93
N LEU A 70 2.36 -3.46 -14.27
CA LEU A 70 3.79 -3.65 -14.44
C LEU A 70 4.35 -4.62 -13.39
N ARG A 71 5.47 -5.28 -13.73
CA ARG A 71 6.21 -6.12 -12.80
C ARG A 71 7.53 -5.46 -12.42
N ASP A 72 7.81 -5.43 -11.13
CA ASP A 72 9.07 -4.97 -10.56
C ASP A 72 10.10 -6.10 -10.51
N LEU A 73 11.38 -5.75 -10.38
CA LEU A 73 12.52 -6.68 -10.46
C LEU A 73 12.45 -7.89 -9.52
N ARG A 74 11.77 -7.78 -8.38
CA ARG A 74 11.69 -8.84 -7.36
C ARG A 74 10.37 -9.61 -7.39
N GLN A 75 9.41 -9.23 -8.24
CA GLN A 75 8.13 -9.92 -8.32
C GLN A 75 8.27 -11.26 -9.00
#